data_AF-M0MH58-F1
#
_entry.id   AF-M0MH58-F1
#
_cell.length_a   1.000
_cell.length_b   1.000
_cell.length_c   1.000
_cell.angle_alpha   90.00
_cell.angle_beta   90.00
_cell.angle_gamma   90.00
#
_symmetry.space_group_name_H-M   'P 1'
#
loop_
_entity.id
_entity.type
_entity.pdbx_description
1 polymer ?
#
loop_
_entity_poly.entity_id
_entity_poly.type
_entity_poly.pdbx_seq_one_letter_code
_entity_poly.pdbx_strand_id
1 'polypeptide(L)'
;MRQPNVVWITLESTRADHTTMGGYARDTTPNLDRIAGATRGRSFDNCHTHGIWTLASSASILTGTTPTHHGAGMQNDAIPEELDTVPERLQRAGYRTTCLSPNSHLSGGTDLDRGFDEFTWLSADTLVQEAGPRILLKYLRNCRRHGPGLTTDTRKHGTGFVMNEIAKRRIGSYAGDDEPFFLYAHYGDPHHPYHPPRRFLEPYADDFDMTIDEALAFGQYHHDNFHQLIADGCELSDDEWNVLHALYDAEIAHTDELVGDLFAHIRGIDLDNTVFVVTADHGELFGEQGMLAHLVVADDAVTHVPCIVHGADALVDHDGETVQHADLMTTLLESADANTTGMQGVDLREETREHTLTQRGAKRTLKNLDRFEELNPEFDRERYHEATLHALRTDEFKYLKSDERAELFALPDETSDVSDDEPSVVERLDDELETILETDGQPVSTEERDGEFTDAMKQQLSDLGYLVD
;
A
#
# COMPACT_ATOMS: atom_id res chain seq x y z
N MET A 1 18.29 15.05 22.01
CA MET A 1 18.99 13.98 21.25
C MET A 1 19.08 14.43 19.79
N ARG A 2 19.87 13.79 18.93
CA ARG A 2 19.85 14.14 17.49
C ARG A 2 18.55 13.59 16.90
N GLN A 3 17.83 14.40 16.12
CA GLN A 3 16.63 13.96 15.40
C GLN A 3 16.96 12.74 14.52
N PRO A 4 16.12 11.69 14.48
CA PRO A 4 16.36 10.51 13.66
C PRO A 4 16.18 10.82 12.17
N ASN A 5 16.90 10.10 11.31
CA ASN A 5 16.48 9.99 9.92
C ASN A 5 15.26 9.06 9.84
N VAL A 6 14.42 9.23 8.83
CA VAL A 6 13.26 8.37 8.61
C VAL A 6 13.31 7.83 7.19
N VAL A 7 13.28 6.50 7.06
CA VAL A 7 13.08 5.79 5.80
C VAL A 7 11.76 5.05 5.90
N TRP A 8 10.79 5.49 5.12
CA TRP A 8 9.48 4.89 5.00
C TRP A 8 9.37 4.14 3.67
N ILE A 9 9.04 2.87 3.73
CA ILE A 9 8.85 2.01 2.57
C ILE A 9 7.41 1.52 2.56
N THR A 10 6.72 1.77 1.46
CA THR A 10 5.38 1.24 1.19
C THR A 10 5.52 0.19 0.08
N LEU A 11 5.04 -1.02 0.33
CA LEU A 11 4.95 -2.10 -0.65
C LEU A 11 3.54 -2.03 -1.26
N GLU A 12 3.47 -1.97 -2.59
CA GLU A 12 2.20 -1.98 -3.30
C GLU A 12 1.47 -3.30 -3.02
N SER A 13 0.16 -3.23 -2.73
CA SER A 13 -0.76 -4.38 -2.70
C SER A 13 -0.29 -5.62 -1.90
N THR A 14 0.54 -5.47 -0.86
CA THR A 14 1.04 -6.61 -0.06
C THR A 14 0.09 -6.93 1.10
N ARG A 15 -0.45 -8.16 1.12
CA ARG A 15 -1.31 -8.64 2.21
C ARG A 15 -0.50 -9.06 3.43
N ALA A 16 -1.02 -8.83 4.63
CA ALA A 16 -0.38 -9.28 5.86
C ALA A 16 -0.26 -10.81 5.94
N ASP A 17 -1.32 -11.53 5.56
CA ASP A 17 -1.44 -12.99 5.64
C ASP A 17 -0.64 -13.76 4.57
N HIS A 18 0.00 -13.05 3.63
CA HIS A 18 0.98 -13.59 2.67
C HIS A 18 2.44 -13.32 3.06
N THR A 19 2.70 -12.86 4.29
CA THR A 19 4.06 -12.63 4.81
C THR A 19 4.49 -13.70 5.80
N THR A 20 5.80 -13.98 5.89
CA THR A 20 6.37 -14.91 6.90
C THR A 20 5.93 -14.51 8.31
N MET A 21 5.89 -13.20 8.60
CA MET A 21 5.51 -12.69 9.93
C MET A 21 4.01 -12.78 10.20
N GLY A 22 3.17 -12.69 9.17
CA GLY A 22 1.73 -12.94 9.26
C GLY A 22 1.37 -14.42 9.44
N GLY A 23 2.35 -15.30 9.62
CA GLY A 23 2.13 -16.73 9.84
C GLY A 23 1.83 -17.51 8.56
N TYR A 24 2.13 -16.94 7.40
CA TYR A 24 1.92 -17.60 6.11
C TYR A 24 2.73 -18.89 5.98
N ALA A 25 2.21 -19.86 5.23
CA ALA A 25 2.84 -21.17 5.11
C ALA A 25 4.15 -21.14 4.30
N ARG A 26 4.31 -20.16 3.41
CA ARG A 26 5.52 -19.94 2.60
C ARG A 26 6.39 -18.86 3.24
N ASP A 27 7.71 -19.03 3.15
CA ASP A 27 8.68 -18.04 3.63
C ASP A 27 8.90 -16.94 2.58
N THR A 28 7.92 -16.05 2.47
CA THR A 28 7.87 -14.97 1.46
C THR A 28 8.60 -13.71 1.90
N THR A 29 8.76 -13.45 3.21
CA THR A 29 9.39 -12.23 3.73
C THR A 29 10.45 -12.48 4.81
N PRO A 30 11.47 -13.32 4.57
CA PRO A 30 12.48 -13.63 5.58
C PRO A 30 13.35 -12.44 5.99
N ASN A 31 13.53 -11.42 5.14
CA ASN A 31 14.29 -10.23 5.54
C ASN A 31 13.46 -9.30 6.42
N LEU A 32 12.18 -9.09 6.14
CA LEU A 32 11.28 -8.36 7.03
C LEU A 32 11.21 -9.03 8.40
N ASP A 33 11.05 -10.36 8.44
CA ASP A 33 11.07 -11.15 9.68
C ASP A 33 12.34 -10.93 10.49
N ARG A 34 13.49 -11.01 9.82
CA ARG A 34 14.79 -10.75 10.46
C ARG A 34 14.93 -9.31 10.95
N ILE A 35 14.38 -8.32 10.26
CA ILE A 35 14.45 -6.90 10.66
C ILE A 35 13.57 -6.67 11.88
N ALA A 36 12.33 -7.17 11.87
CA ALA A 36 11.41 -7.09 13.01
C ALA A 36 11.94 -7.84 14.23
N GLY A 37 12.58 -8.99 14.06
CA GLY A 37 13.20 -9.75 15.16
C GLY A 37 14.53 -9.20 15.69
N ALA A 38 15.04 -8.10 15.12
CA ALA A 38 16.32 -7.52 15.54
C ALA A 38 16.21 -6.79 16.90
N THR A 39 17.36 -6.54 17.55
CA THR A 39 17.41 -5.67 18.73
C THR A 39 17.04 -4.25 18.30
N ARG A 40 15.83 -3.78 18.65
CA ARG A 40 15.15 -2.55 18.18
C ARG A 40 14.31 -2.71 16.90
N GLY A 41 13.91 -3.94 16.55
CA GLY A 41 12.86 -4.21 15.56
C GLY A 41 11.53 -4.59 16.22
N ARG A 42 10.43 -4.41 15.48
CA ARG A 42 9.09 -4.91 15.81
C ARG A 42 8.26 -5.11 14.54
N SER A 43 7.36 -6.09 14.56
CA SER A 43 6.18 -6.19 13.68
C SER A 43 4.91 -5.82 14.46
N PHE A 44 3.96 -5.16 13.81
CA PHE A 44 2.60 -5.00 14.34
C PHE A 44 1.69 -6.01 13.68
N ASP A 45 1.01 -6.82 14.49
CA ASP A 45 0.17 -7.91 13.97
C ASP A 45 -1.16 -7.40 13.40
N ASN A 46 -1.60 -6.19 13.77
CA ASN A 46 -2.91 -5.65 13.40
C ASN A 46 -2.82 -4.24 12.79
N CYS A 47 -2.03 -4.09 11.70
CA CYS A 47 -1.93 -2.83 10.97
C CYS A 47 -2.95 -2.73 9.83
N HIS A 48 -3.77 -1.67 9.81
CA HIS A 48 -4.78 -1.47 8.76
C HIS A 48 -4.59 -0.19 7.96
N THR A 49 -4.85 -0.28 6.67
CA THR A 49 -4.84 0.88 5.78
C THR A 49 -6.09 1.74 5.90
N HIS A 50 -5.97 3.01 5.56
CA HIS A 50 -7.08 3.96 5.56
C HIS A 50 -7.94 3.88 4.30
N GLY A 51 -7.39 3.38 3.19
CA GLY A 51 -8.08 3.27 1.90
C GLY A 51 -7.85 1.92 1.25
N ILE A 52 -8.71 1.55 0.30
CA ILE A 52 -8.61 0.25 -0.37
C ILE A 52 -7.71 0.27 -1.62
N TRP A 53 -7.06 1.40 -1.93
CA TRP A 53 -6.27 1.56 -3.15
C TRP A 53 -5.27 2.70 -3.02
N THR A 54 -4.21 2.65 -3.85
CA THR A 54 -2.99 3.46 -3.71
C THR A 54 -3.23 4.96 -3.49
N LEU A 55 -4.13 5.60 -4.25
CA LEU A 55 -4.35 7.04 -4.14
C LEU A 55 -4.86 7.43 -2.75
N ALA A 56 -5.92 6.77 -2.28
CA ALA A 56 -6.52 7.05 -0.98
C ALA A 56 -5.53 6.73 0.15
N SER A 57 -4.90 5.55 0.10
CA SER A 57 -3.96 5.10 1.12
C SER A 57 -2.71 5.98 1.21
N SER A 58 -2.10 6.30 0.06
CA SER A 58 -0.91 7.16 0.01
C SER A 58 -1.21 8.57 0.48
N ALA A 59 -2.38 9.12 0.13
CA ALA A 59 -2.81 10.42 0.64
C ALA A 59 -2.99 10.39 2.16
N SER A 60 -3.57 9.33 2.72
CA SER A 60 -3.68 9.20 4.19
C SER A 60 -2.30 9.07 4.86
N ILE A 61 -1.37 8.30 4.28
CA ILE A 61 0.01 8.19 4.78
C ILE A 61 0.72 9.56 4.76
N LEU A 62 0.61 10.30 3.66
CA LEU A 62 1.34 11.55 3.42
C LEU A 62 0.66 12.80 4.00
N THR A 63 -0.55 12.69 4.54
CA THR A 63 -1.23 13.80 5.24
C THR A 63 -1.49 13.48 6.70
N GLY A 64 -1.51 12.20 7.08
CA GLY A 64 -1.95 11.74 8.40
C GLY A 64 -3.44 11.91 8.63
N THR A 65 -4.26 11.91 7.58
CA THR A 65 -5.72 12.16 7.66
C THR A 65 -6.51 11.09 6.91
N THR A 66 -7.80 10.96 7.23
CA THR A 66 -8.72 9.97 6.64
C THR A 66 -9.14 10.33 5.21
N PRO A 67 -9.55 9.34 4.39
CA PRO A 67 -9.94 9.58 3.01
C PRO A 67 -11.04 10.61 2.79
N THR A 68 -12.08 10.63 3.62
CA THR A 68 -13.14 11.65 3.49
C THR A 68 -12.64 13.04 3.85
N HIS A 69 -11.64 13.16 4.73
CA HIS A 69 -11.04 14.44 5.10
C HIS A 69 -10.21 15.04 3.96
N HIS A 70 -9.30 14.24 3.38
CA HIS A 70 -8.44 14.70 2.28
C HIS A 70 -9.08 14.62 0.90
N GLY A 71 -10.15 13.84 0.72
CA GLY A 71 -10.93 13.72 -0.51
C GLY A 71 -10.28 12.98 -1.68
N ALA A 72 -8.94 12.90 -1.72
CA ALA A 72 -8.21 12.14 -2.74
C ALA A 72 -8.58 10.64 -2.73
N GLY A 73 -8.98 10.12 -3.88
CA GLY A 73 -9.47 8.75 -4.03
C GLY A 73 -10.91 8.53 -3.56
N MET A 74 -11.61 9.61 -3.20
CA MET A 74 -13.01 9.66 -2.82
C MET A 74 -13.81 10.43 -3.88
N GLN A 75 -14.11 11.71 -3.63
CA GLN A 75 -14.71 12.63 -4.60
C GLN A 75 -13.66 13.32 -5.48
N ASN A 76 -12.43 13.48 -4.98
CA ASN A 76 -11.34 14.18 -5.64
C ASN A 76 -10.26 13.22 -6.11
N ASP A 77 -9.50 13.65 -7.11
CA ASP A 77 -8.35 12.90 -7.64
C ASP A 77 -7.01 13.46 -7.12
N ALA A 78 -7.04 14.59 -6.38
CA ALA A 78 -5.87 15.24 -5.76
C ALA A 78 -6.17 15.74 -4.34
N ILE A 79 -5.14 15.91 -3.51
CA ILE A 79 -5.29 16.47 -2.16
C ILE A 79 -5.53 18.00 -2.20
N PRO A 80 -6.28 18.57 -1.24
CA PRO A 80 -6.51 20.01 -1.17
C PRO A 80 -5.24 20.81 -0.80
N GLU A 81 -5.21 22.08 -1.17
CA GLU A 81 -4.11 23.01 -0.86
C GLU A 81 -4.04 23.38 0.63
N GLU A 82 -5.18 23.31 1.33
CA GLU A 82 -5.30 23.65 2.74
C GLU A 82 -4.67 22.60 3.68
N LEU A 83 -4.38 21.38 3.18
CA LEU A 83 -3.77 20.32 3.97
C LEU A 83 -2.25 20.44 3.98
N ASP A 84 -1.64 20.49 5.16
CA ASP A 84 -0.18 20.34 5.26
C ASP A 84 0.22 18.87 5.06
N THR A 85 1.08 18.59 4.09
CA THR A 85 1.63 17.24 3.90
C THR A 85 2.73 16.93 4.92
N VAL A 86 2.95 15.64 5.18
CA VAL A 86 4.05 15.12 6.02
C VAL A 86 5.42 15.65 5.56
N PRO A 87 5.76 15.62 4.26
CA PRO A 87 6.98 16.26 3.76
C PRO A 87 7.06 17.76 4.10
N GLU A 88 6.00 18.55 3.90
CA GLU A 88 6.00 19.98 4.26
C GLU A 88 6.23 20.21 5.76
N ARG A 89 5.63 19.37 6.61
CA ARG A 89 5.80 19.41 8.08
C ARG A 89 7.25 19.10 8.45
N LEU A 90 7.86 18.09 7.85
CA LEU A 90 9.25 17.69 8.11
C LEU A 90 10.26 18.70 7.55
N GLN A 91 10.01 19.30 6.38
CA GLN A 91 10.85 20.39 5.87
C GLN A 91 10.91 21.56 6.86
N ARG A 92 9.77 21.97 7.42
CA ARG A 92 9.71 23.03 8.43
C ARG A 92 10.45 22.65 9.73
N ALA A 93 10.56 21.35 10.02
CA ALA A 93 11.36 20.80 11.12
C ALA A 93 12.86 20.62 10.78
N GLY A 94 13.29 20.98 9.57
CA GLY A 94 14.69 20.94 9.14
C GLY A 94 15.13 19.62 8.50
N TYR A 95 14.19 18.82 7.98
CA TYR A 95 14.50 17.59 7.25
C TYR A 95 14.68 17.87 5.76
N ARG A 96 15.64 17.18 5.15
CA ARG A 96 15.61 16.94 3.69
C ARG A 96 14.56 15.91 3.37
N THR A 97 13.79 16.12 2.31
CA THR A 97 12.65 15.29 1.97
C THR A 97 12.80 14.71 0.56
N THR A 98 12.67 13.39 0.44
CA THR A 98 12.80 12.69 -0.85
C THR A 98 11.71 11.66 -1.04
N CYS A 99 11.17 11.59 -2.26
CA CYS A 99 10.21 10.57 -2.66
C CYS A 99 10.69 9.82 -3.90
N LEU A 100 10.56 8.50 -3.88
CA LEU A 100 10.70 7.61 -5.03
C LEU A 100 9.38 6.88 -5.25
N SER A 101 8.79 7.02 -6.44
CA SER A 101 7.51 6.38 -6.77
C SER A 101 7.49 5.87 -8.21
N PRO A 102 7.11 4.61 -8.46
CA PRO A 102 6.77 4.11 -9.77
C PRO A 102 5.27 4.26 -10.10
N ASN A 103 4.45 4.75 -9.17
CA ASN A 103 3.01 4.85 -9.33
C ASN A 103 2.59 6.29 -9.62
N SER A 104 1.88 6.52 -10.72
CA SER A 104 1.41 7.85 -11.12
C SER A 104 0.36 8.44 -10.17
N HIS A 105 -0.34 7.64 -9.37
CA HIS A 105 -1.20 8.15 -8.30
C HIS A 105 -0.42 8.80 -7.15
N LEU A 106 0.88 8.51 -7.03
CA LEU A 106 1.79 9.23 -6.16
C LEU A 106 2.69 10.09 -7.05
N SER A 107 2.21 11.30 -7.35
CA SER A 107 2.89 12.25 -8.24
C SER A 107 2.27 13.66 -8.13
N GLY A 108 2.85 14.63 -8.85
CA GLY A 108 2.26 15.96 -9.00
C GLY A 108 0.91 16.02 -9.72
N GLY A 109 0.45 14.93 -10.37
CA GLY A 109 -0.91 14.87 -10.89
C GLY A 109 -1.98 14.80 -9.79
N THR A 110 -1.58 14.49 -8.56
CA THR A 110 -2.46 14.30 -7.39
C THR A 110 -2.06 15.21 -6.21
N ASP A 111 -1.10 16.11 -6.43
CA ASP A 111 -0.44 16.95 -5.42
C ASP A 111 0.28 16.19 -4.28
N LEU A 112 0.47 14.86 -4.40
CA LEU A 112 1.19 14.05 -3.40
C LEU A 112 2.72 14.18 -3.47
N ASP A 113 3.26 14.91 -4.45
CA ASP A 113 4.67 15.31 -4.48
C ASP A 113 4.97 16.57 -3.65
N ARG A 114 3.93 17.25 -3.14
CA ARG A 114 4.05 18.49 -2.41
C ARG A 114 4.89 18.32 -1.14
N GLY A 115 5.89 19.20 -1.01
CA GLY A 115 6.80 19.25 0.14
C GLY A 115 7.98 18.28 0.07
N PHE A 116 8.18 17.56 -1.03
CA PHE A 116 9.43 16.84 -1.26
C PHE A 116 10.46 17.75 -1.95
N ASP A 117 11.68 17.86 -1.40
CA ASP A 117 12.80 18.58 -2.03
C ASP A 117 13.24 17.88 -3.32
N GLU A 118 13.20 16.55 -3.32
CA GLU A 118 13.55 15.71 -4.45
C GLU A 118 12.46 14.65 -4.68
N PHE A 119 11.74 14.78 -5.80
CA PHE A 119 10.74 13.80 -6.22
C PHE A 119 11.23 13.03 -7.45
N THR A 120 11.20 11.70 -7.42
CA THR A 120 11.58 10.84 -8.55
C THR A 120 10.40 9.94 -8.92
N TRP A 121 9.74 10.30 -10.02
CA TRP A 121 8.74 9.44 -10.68
C TRP A 121 9.44 8.49 -11.65
N LEU A 122 9.27 7.18 -11.44
CA LEU A 122 9.83 6.12 -12.27
C LEU A 122 8.76 5.54 -13.19
N SER A 123 8.92 5.80 -14.47
CA SER A 123 8.16 5.17 -15.55
C SER A 123 9.11 4.69 -16.63
N ALA A 124 8.60 3.96 -17.63
CA ALA A 124 9.41 3.52 -18.77
C ALA A 124 10.15 4.70 -19.43
N ASP A 125 9.54 5.88 -19.45
CA ASP A 125 10.07 7.09 -20.08
C ASP A 125 11.15 7.79 -19.24
N THR A 126 11.02 7.78 -17.92
CA THR A 126 11.97 8.46 -17.02
C THR A 126 13.11 7.57 -16.54
N LEU A 127 12.96 6.24 -16.62
CA LEU A 127 13.87 5.25 -16.04
C LEU A 127 15.34 5.46 -16.45
N VAL A 128 15.60 5.74 -17.73
CA VAL A 128 16.98 5.92 -18.23
C VAL A 128 17.63 7.17 -17.63
N GLN A 129 16.86 8.26 -17.53
CA GLN A 129 17.32 9.53 -16.99
C GLN A 129 17.61 9.41 -15.49
N GLU A 130 16.70 8.81 -14.73
CA GLU A 130 16.78 8.75 -13.27
C GLU A 130 17.82 7.74 -12.77
N ALA A 131 17.86 6.55 -13.38
CA ALA A 131 18.82 5.51 -13.03
C ALA A 131 20.26 5.94 -13.41
N GLY A 132 20.41 6.54 -14.58
CA GLY A 132 21.72 6.86 -15.17
C GLY A 132 22.54 5.61 -15.54
N PRO A 133 23.69 5.81 -16.23
CA PRO A 133 24.41 4.72 -16.89
C PRO A 133 24.99 3.67 -15.94
N ARG A 134 25.32 4.05 -14.71
CA ARG A 134 25.90 3.14 -13.72
C ARG A 134 24.88 2.14 -13.19
N ILE A 135 23.67 2.59 -12.85
CA ILE A 135 22.61 1.72 -12.34
C ILE A 135 22.10 0.81 -13.47
N LEU A 136 21.91 1.35 -14.68
CA LEU A 136 21.55 0.55 -15.85
C LEU A 136 22.58 -0.54 -16.15
N LEU A 137 23.88 -0.25 -16.04
CA LEU A 137 24.92 -1.27 -16.20
C LEU A 137 24.86 -2.36 -15.11
N LYS A 138 24.57 -1.98 -13.86
CA LYS A 138 24.35 -2.95 -12.76
C LYS A 138 23.13 -3.82 -13.04
N TYR A 139 22.02 -3.22 -13.47
CA TYR A 139 20.80 -3.92 -13.84
C TYR A 139 21.07 -4.92 -14.96
N LEU A 140 21.67 -4.49 -16.07
CA LEU A 140 22.02 -5.35 -17.20
C LEU A 140 22.95 -6.50 -16.80
N ARG A 141 23.95 -6.24 -15.95
CA ARG A 141 24.85 -7.30 -15.43
C ARG A 141 24.12 -8.34 -14.59
N ASN A 142 23.01 -7.95 -13.94
CA ASN A 142 22.23 -8.78 -13.04
C ASN A 142 20.81 -9.04 -13.57
N CYS A 143 20.55 -8.91 -14.87
CA CYS A 143 19.18 -8.98 -15.40
C CYS A 143 18.52 -10.35 -15.18
N ARG A 144 19.32 -11.42 -15.11
CA ARG A 144 18.84 -12.77 -14.75
C ARG A 144 18.48 -12.93 -13.27
N ARG A 145 18.89 -12.00 -12.40
CA ARG A 145 18.56 -11.98 -10.96
C ARG A 145 17.37 -11.08 -10.63
N HIS A 146 17.12 -10.04 -11.43
CA HIS A 146 16.15 -8.98 -11.12
C HIS A 146 15.14 -8.73 -12.26
N GLY A 147 15.09 -9.60 -13.26
CA GLY A 147 14.12 -9.52 -14.35
C GLY A 147 13.74 -10.92 -14.85
N PRO A 148 12.74 -11.02 -15.75
CA PRO A 148 12.22 -12.30 -16.25
C PRO A 148 13.15 -12.97 -17.28
N GLY A 149 14.29 -12.35 -17.61
CA GLY A 149 15.22 -12.78 -18.64
C GLY A 149 15.60 -11.65 -19.60
N LEU A 150 15.97 -12.00 -20.84
CA LEU A 150 16.23 -11.04 -21.92
C LEU A 150 14.93 -10.82 -22.70
N THR A 151 14.12 -9.84 -22.29
CA THR A 151 12.93 -9.38 -23.04
C THR A 151 13.09 -7.92 -23.44
N THR A 152 12.39 -7.49 -24.49
CA THR A 152 12.32 -6.07 -24.90
C THR A 152 11.03 -5.39 -24.43
N ASP A 153 10.11 -6.15 -23.83
CA ASP A 153 8.87 -5.62 -23.26
C ASP A 153 9.15 -5.01 -21.88
N THR A 154 9.14 -3.68 -21.80
CA THR A 154 9.46 -2.93 -20.57
C THR A 154 8.46 -3.20 -19.45
N ARG A 155 7.21 -3.54 -19.76
CA ARG A 155 6.17 -3.90 -18.77
C ARG A 155 6.53 -5.12 -17.94
N LYS A 156 7.38 -5.99 -18.49
CA LYS A 156 7.84 -7.22 -17.83
C LYS A 156 9.07 -7.01 -16.96
N HIS A 157 9.63 -5.81 -16.91
CA HIS A 157 10.82 -5.50 -16.11
C HIS A 157 10.40 -4.77 -14.84
N GLY A 158 10.39 -5.47 -13.71
CA GLY A 158 10.14 -4.84 -12.41
C GLY A 158 11.11 -3.68 -12.16
N THR A 159 10.56 -2.54 -11.72
CA THR A 159 11.35 -1.32 -11.43
C THR A 159 12.00 -1.36 -10.05
N GLY A 160 11.60 -2.31 -9.19
CA GLY A 160 12.04 -2.43 -7.80
C GLY A 160 13.57 -2.38 -7.62
N PHE A 161 14.34 -3.11 -8.43
CA PHE A 161 15.81 -3.08 -8.33
C PHE A 161 16.38 -1.69 -8.64
N VAL A 162 15.89 -1.03 -9.69
CA VAL A 162 16.37 0.29 -10.11
C VAL A 162 16.04 1.30 -9.02
N MET A 163 14.81 1.25 -8.50
CA MET A 163 14.39 2.11 -7.41
C MET A 163 15.22 1.89 -6.14
N ASN A 164 15.50 0.65 -5.77
CA ASN A 164 16.34 0.33 -4.63
C ASN A 164 17.76 0.91 -4.79
N GLU A 165 18.36 0.80 -5.98
CA GLU A 165 19.67 1.41 -6.23
C GLU A 165 19.65 2.94 -6.23
N ILE A 166 18.53 3.57 -6.64
CA ILE A 166 18.33 5.01 -6.51
C ILE A 166 18.20 5.39 -5.03
N ALA A 167 17.43 4.65 -4.22
CA ALA A 167 17.29 4.86 -2.78
C ALA A 167 18.65 4.82 -2.07
N LYS A 168 19.46 3.77 -2.32
CA LYS A 168 20.83 3.68 -1.79
C LYS A 168 21.71 4.85 -2.23
N ARG A 169 21.60 5.28 -3.49
CA ARG A 169 22.35 6.44 -4.00
C ARG A 169 21.96 7.73 -3.26
N ARG A 170 20.65 7.96 -3.02
CA ARG A 170 20.13 9.13 -2.30
C ARG A 170 20.59 9.12 -0.84
N ILE A 171 20.33 8.02 -0.12
CA ILE A 171 20.75 7.85 1.27
C ILE A 171 22.27 8.00 1.42
N GLY A 172 23.04 7.36 0.55
CA GLY A 172 24.49 7.48 0.54
C GLY A 172 25.01 8.90 0.25
N SER A 173 24.22 9.74 -0.42
CA SER A 173 24.55 11.16 -0.62
C SER A 173 24.29 12.03 0.60
N TYR A 174 23.46 11.56 1.55
CA TYR A 174 23.22 12.21 2.84
C TYR A 174 24.17 11.71 3.93
N ALA A 175 24.94 10.64 3.67
CA ALA A 175 25.91 10.12 4.61
C ALA A 175 26.99 11.16 4.96
N GLY A 176 27.16 11.41 6.25
CA GLY A 176 28.11 12.39 6.78
C GLY A 176 27.57 13.81 6.92
N ASP A 177 26.30 14.05 6.56
CA ASP A 177 25.60 15.28 6.90
C ASP A 177 25.06 15.25 8.34
N ASP A 178 24.91 16.41 8.97
CA ASP A 178 24.28 16.56 10.28
C ASP A 178 22.76 16.77 10.18
N GLU A 179 22.28 17.22 9.02
CA GLU A 179 20.85 17.41 8.72
C GLU A 179 20.11 16.06 8.62
N PRO A 180 18.95 15.90 9.29
CA PRO A 180 18.15 14.69 9.18
C PRO A 180 17.45 14.63 7.82
N PHE A 181 17.06 13.42 7.39
CA PHE A 181 16.29 13.24 6.16
C PHE A 181 15.07 12.35 6.35
N PHE A 182 14.06 12.59 5.53
CA PHE A 182 12.90 11.75 5.31
C PHE A 182 12.92 11.23 3.89
N LEU A 183 12.99 9.92 3.73
CA LEU A 183 12.89 9.24 2.45
C LEU A 183 11.63 8.39 2.44
N TYR A 184 10.70 8.69 1.54
CA TYR A 184 9.56 7.87 1.21
C TYR A 184 9.84 7.09 -0.08
N ALA A 185 9.66 5.77 -0.07
CA ALA A 185 9.80 4.94 -1.26
C ALA A 185 8.61 4.00 -1.42
N HIS A 186 7.92 4.10 -2.55
CA HIS A 186 6.80 3.22 -2.91
C HIS A 186 7.28 2.12 -3.84
N TYR A 187 7.33 0.87 -3.39
CA TYR A 187 7.73 -0.29 -4.18
C TYR A 187 6.51 -0.81 -4.91
N GLY A 188 6.52 -0.75 -6.25
CA GLY A 188 5.37 -1.14 -7.08
C GLY A 188 5.12 -2.64 -7.21
N ASP A 189 5.81 -3.47 -6.42
CA ASP A 189 5.68 -4.92 -6.42
C ASP A 189 5.30 -5.37 -4.98
N PRO A 190 4.39 -6.33 -4.78
CA PRO A 190 3.60 -7.05 -5.79
C PRO A 190 2.45 -6.20 -6.35
N HIS A 191 2.28 -6.21 -7.67
CA HIS A 191 1.08 -5.67 -8.31
C HIS A 191 0.85 -6.43 -9.62
N HIS A 192 -0.41 -6.76 -9.94
CA HIS A 192 -0.73 -7.43 -11.19
C HIS A 192 -0.18 -6.61 -12.39
N PRO A 193 0.44 -7.22 -13.43
CA PRO A 193 0.29 -8.60 -13.90
C PRO A 193 1.11 -9.71 -13.23
N TYR A 194 1.81 -9.45 -12.13
CA TYR A 194 2.69 -10.40 -11.44
C TYR A 194 3.76 -11.02 -12.34
N HIS A 195 4.89 -10.33 -12.46
CA HIS A 195 6.03 -10.70 -13.29
C HIS A 195 7.32 -10.85 -12.46
N PRO A 196 7.36 -11.80 -11.50
CA PRO A 196 8.53 -12.00 -10.65
C PRO A 196 9.75 -12.46 -11.46
N PRO A 197 10.99 -12.15 -11.01
CA PRO A 197 12.18 -12.77 -11.56
C PRO A 197 12.11 -14.30 -11.38
N ARG A 198 12.40 -15.06 -12.44
CA ARG A 198 12.22 -16.53 -12.48
C ARG A 198 12.77 -17.27 -11.26
N ARG A 199 13.91 -16.85 -10.72
CA ARG A 199 14.54 -17.49 -9.54
C ARG A 199 13.66 -17.48 -8.28
N PHE A 200 12.71 -16.55 -8.18
CA PHE A 200 11.76 -16.48 -7.06
C PHE A 200 10.50 -17.29 -7.32
N LEU A 201 10.17 -17.56 -8.59
CA LEU A 201 9.05 -18.42 -8.96
C LEU A 201 9.43 -19.90 -9.02
N GLU A 202 10.69 -20.21 -9.36
CA GLU A 202 11.23 -21.57 -9.41
C GLU A 202 10.97 -22.41 -8.14
N PRO A 203 11.05 -21.87 -6.91
CA PRO A 203 10.69 -22.60 -5.68
C PRO A 203 9.22 -23.04 -5.59
N TYR A 204 8.32 -22.39 -6.33
CA TYR A 204 6.87 -22.68 -6.34
C TYR A 204 6.43 -23.49 -7.56
N ALA A 205 7.36 -23.93 -8.41
CA ALA A 205 7.05 -24.58 -9.68
C ALA A 205 6.33 -25.93 -9.54
N ASP A 206 6.42 -26.57 -8.36
CA ASP A 206 5.73 -27.83 -8.07
C ASP A 206 4.29 -27.61 -7.54
N ASP A 207 3.86 -26.36 -7.37
CA ASP A 207 2.53 -26.02 -6.84
C ASP A 207 1.44 -25.99 -7.94
N PHE A 208 1.83 -26.03 -9.21
CA PHE A 208 0.93 -25.97 -10.36
C PHE A 208 1.42 -26.87 -11.52
N ASP A 209 0.48 -27.35 -12.34
CA ASP A 209 0.69 -28.24 -13.49
C ASP A 209 0.99 -27.46 -14.80
N MET A 210 1.59 -26.27 -14.68
CA MET A 210 2.01 -25.41 -15.79
C MET A 210 3.53 -25.24 -15.84
N THR A 211 4.09 -25.00 -17.03
CA THR A 211 5.47 -24.50 -17.10
C THR A 211 5.55 -23.07 -16.57
N ILE A 212 6.73 -22.64 -16.11
CA ILE A 212 6.97 -21.25 -15.69
C ILE A 212 6.56 -20.21 -16.76
N ASP A 213 6.72 -20.54 -18.05
CA ASP A 213 6.34 -19.63 -19.14
C ASP A 213 4.82 -19.53 -19.29
N GLU A 214 4.10 -20.64 -19.10
CA GLU A 214 2.64 -20.68 -19.09
C GLU A 214 2.08 -19.95 -17.88
N ALA A 215 2.67 -20.14 -16.69
CA ALA A 215 2.31 -19.42 -15.48
C ALA A 215 2.44 -17.89 -15.66
N LEU A 216 3.58 -17.41 -16.17
CA LEU A 216 3.79 -15.99 -16.45
C LEU A 216 2.83 -15.46 -17.54
N ALA A 217 2.47 -16.28 -18.53
CA ALA A 217 1.47 -15.90 -19.52
C ALA A 217 0.06 -15.84 -18.92
N PHE A 218 -0.24 -16.70 -17.95
CA PHE A 218 -1.49 -16.70 -17.21
C PHE A 218 -1.63 -15.47 -16.30
N GLY A 219 -0.57 -15.05 -15.60
CA GLY A 219 -0.58 -13.79 -14.84
C GLY A 219 -0.92 -12.56 -15.70
N GLN A 220 -0.36 -12.49 -16.92
CA GLN A 220 -0.74 -11.46 -17.88
C GLN A 220 -2.20 -11.60 -18.35
N TYR A 221 -2.66 -12.82 -18.64
CA TYR A 221 -4.06 -13.06 -19.00
C TYR A 221 -5.01 -12.59 -17.89
N HIS A 222 -4.72 -12.92 -16.63
CA HIS A 222 -5.46 -12.48 -15.47
C HIS A 222 -5.53 -10.94 -15.41
N HIS A 223 -4.40 -10.24 -15.55
CA HIS A 223 -4.39 -8.78 -15.57
C HIS A 223 -5.17 -8.18 -16.76
N ASP A 224 -5.10 -8.77 -17.94
CA ASP A 224 -5.83 -8.26 -19.10
C ASP A 224 -7.35 -8.50 -18.98
N ASN A 225 -7.78 -9.44 -18.13
CA ASN A 225 -9.16 -9.93 -18.08
C ASN A 225 -9.82 -9.88 -16.68
N PHE A 226 -9.20 -9.33 -15.64
CA PHE A 226 -9.74 -9.44 -14.27
C PHE A 226 -11.15 -8.85 -14.12
N HIS A 227 -11.51 -7.78 -14.85
CA HIS A 227 -12.89 -7.28 -14.83
C HIS A 227 -13.91 -8.30 -15.36
N GLN A 228 -13.56 -9.04 -16.42
CA GLN A 228 -14.41 -10.10 -16.95
C GLN A 228 -14.46 -11.28 -15.97
N LEU A 229 -13.31 -11.68 -15.41
CA LEU A 229 -13.24 -12.75 -14.41
C LEU A 229 -14.12 -12.43 -13.19
N ILE A 230 -14.10 -11.19 -12.69
CA ILE A 230 -14.99 -10.74 -11.60
C ILE A 230 -16.46 -10.81 -12.04
N ALA A 231 -16.78 -10.28 -13.23
CA ALA A 231 -18.15 -10.29 -13.76
C ALA A 231 -18.69 -11.72 -13.91
N ASP A 232 -17.82 -12.69 -14.19
CA ASP A 232 -18.13 -14.12 -14.31
C ASP A 232 -18.05 -14.89 -12.98
N GLY A 233 -17.82 -14.21 -11.85
CA GLY A 233 -17.83 -14.82 -10.51
C GLY A 233 -16.51 -15.43 -10.05
N CYS A 234 -15.38 -15.01 -10.64
CA CYS A 234 -14.03 -15.49 -10.34
C CYS A 234 -13.87 -17.02 -10.53
N GLU A 235 -14.46 -17.57 -11.59
CA GLU A 235 -14.38 -19.00 -11.91
C GLU A 235 -12.99 -19.39 -12.45
N LEU A 236 -12.04 -19.64 -11.54
CA LEU A 236 -10.73 -20.21 -11.85
C LEU A 236 -10.61 -21.62 -11.26
N SER A 237 -9.87 -22.49 -11.95
CA SER A 237 -9.51 -23.82 -11.45
C SER A 237 -8.49 -23.75 -10.31
N ASP A 238 -8.40 -24.81 -9.49
CA ASP A 238 -7.43 -24.91 -8.40
C ASP A 238 -5.98 -24.66 -8.88
N ASP A 239 -5.65 -25.15 -10.08
CA ASP A 239 -4.33 -24.97 -10.68
C ASP A 239 -4.04 -23.51 -11.07
N GLU A 240 -5.04 -22.82 -11.61
CA GLU A 240 -4.96 -21.39 -11.94
C GLU A 240 -4.83 -20.51 -10.69
N TRP A 241 -5.56 -20.83 -9.62
CA TRP A 241 -5.38 -20.17 -8.33
C TRP A 241 -3.98 -20.38 -7.75
N ASN A 242 -3.46 -21.61 -7.81
CA ASN A 242 -2.10 -21.91 -7.36
C ASN A 242 -1.06 -21.11 -8.14
N VAL A 243 -1.24 -20.92 -9.45
CA VAL A 243 -0.39 -20.06 -10.28
C VAL A 243 -0.43 -18.61 -9.79
N LEU A 244 -1.61 -18.03 -9.57
CA LEU A 244 -1.72 -16.63 -9.13
C LEU A 244 -1.03 -16.41 -7.78
N HIS A 245 -1.29 -17.28 -6.81
CA HIS A 245 -0.63 -17.21 -5.51
C HIS A 245 0.90 -17.39 -5.62
N ALA A 246 1.38 -18.33 -6.45
CA ALA A 246 2.81 -18.53 -6.65
C ALA A 246 3.50 -17.32 -7.31
N LEU A 247 2.84 -16.66 -8.26
CA LEU A 247 3.35 -15.44 -8.89
C LEU A 247 3.41 -14.28 -7.89
N TYR A 248 2.33 -14.07 -7.15
CA TYR A 248 2.22 -13.04 -6.12
C TYR A 248 3.26 -13.21 -5.01
N ASP A 249 3.38 -14.42 -4.45
CA ASP A 249 4.34 -14.75 -3.40
C ASP A 249 5.80 -14.62 -3.87
N ALA A 250 6.06 -14.90 -5.14
CA ALA A 250 7.38 -14.71 -5.74
C ALA A 250 7.75 -13.22 -5.91
N GLU A 251 6.77 -12.34 -6.16
CA GLU A 251 7.00 -10.89 -6.16
C GLU A 251 7.26 -10.38 -4.75
N ILE A 252 6.48 -10.81 -3.76
CA ILE A 252 6.72 -10.49 -2.34
C ILE A 252 8.15 -10.88 -1.95
N ALA A 253 8.58 -12.11 -2.27
CA ALA A 253 9.93 -12.60 -1.96
C ALA A 253 11.04 -11.80 -2.67
N HIS A 254 10.79 -11.34 -3.89
CA HIS A 254 11.73 -10.46 -4.59
C HIS A 254 11.84 -9.10 -3.91
N THR A 255 10.70 -8.50 -3.57
CA THR A 255 10.62 -7.20 -2.90
C THR A 255 11.25 -7.26 -1.51
N ASP A 256 11.01 -8.31 -0.74
CA ASP A 256 11.66 -8.57 0.55
C ASP A 256 13.20 -8.58 0.44
N GLU A 257 13.75 -9.24 -0.59
CA GLU A 257 15.21 -9.23 -0.81
C GLU A 257 15.73 -7.81 -1.06
N LEU A 258 15.01 -7.00 -1.83
CA LEU A 258 15.39 -5.61 -2.13
C LEU A 258 15.34 -4.74 -0.87
N VAL A 259 14.30 -4.88 -0.05
CA VAL A 259 14.16 -4.17 1.23
C VAL A 259 15.26 -4.57 2.20
N GLY A 260 15.56 -5.87 2.30
CA GLY A 260 16.67 -6.39 3.10
C GLY A 260 18.03 -5.84 2.68
N ASP A 261 18.28 -5.73 1.37
CA ASP A 261 19.48 -5.13 0.78
C ASP A 261 19.57 -3.62 1.04
N LEU A 262 18.46 -2.88 1.01
CA LEU A 262 18.41 -1.47 1.40
C LEU A 262 18.75 -1.28 2.89
N PHE A 263 18.12 -2.06 3.75
CA PHE A 263 18.37 -2.04 5.19
C PHE A 263 19.85 -2.34 5.49
N ALA A 264 20.41 -3.38 4.88
CA ALA A 264 21.83 -3.72 5.01
C ALA A 264 22.75 -2.59 4.52
N HIS A 265 22.38 -1.88 3.45
CA HIS A 265 23.12 -0.71 2.97
C HIS A 265 23.15 0.41 4.01
N ILE A 266 22.00 0.78 4.58
CA ILE A 266 21.89 1.82 5.63
C ILE A 266 22.78 1.48 6.83
N ARG A 267 22.72 0.24 7.30
CA ARG A 267 23.57 -0.27 8.41
C ARG A 267 25.05 -0.29 8.05
N GLY A 268 25.41 -0.43 6.78
CA GLY A 268 26.79 -0.50 6.31
C GLY A 268 27.49 0.84 6.12
N ILE A 269 26.75 1.95 6.13
CA ILE A 269 27.27 3.33 6.00
C ILE A 269 27.13 4.14 7.29
N ASP A 270 26.96 3.44 8.43
CA ASP A 270 26.88 4.00 9.79
C ASP A 270 25.75 5.03 10.01
N LEU A 271 24.62 4.89 9.30
CA LEU A 271 23.39 5.66 9.54
C LEU A 271 22.51 5.00 10.61
N ASP A 272 23.10 4.72 11.77
CA ASP A 272 22.47 3.96 12.86
C ASP A 272 21.31 4.72 13.55
N ASN A 273 21.27 6.04 13.42
CA ASN A 273 20.19 6.92 13.87
C ASN A 273 19.06 7.03 12.82
N THR A 274 18.72 5.91 12.17
CA THR A 274 17.67 5.85 11.15
C THR A 274 16.53 4.98 11.64
N VAL A 275 15.33 5.56 11.68
CA VAL A 275 14.09 4.83 11.79
C VAL A 275 13.75 4.26 10.42
N PHE A 276 13.47 2.97 10.37
CA PHE A 276 13.14 2.25 9.16
C PHE A 276 11.75 1.63 9.33
N VAL A 277 10.78 2.05 8.52
CA VAL A 277 9.41 1.55 8.53
C VAL A 277 9.13 0.89 7.19
N VAL A 278 8.53 -0.30 7.21
CA VAL A 278 8.04 -0.99 6.02
C VAL A 278 6.60 -1.39 6.25
N THR A 279 5.71 -1.05 5.32
CA THR A 279 4.29 -1.41 5.35
C THR A 279 3.76 -1.58 3.93
N ALA A 280 2.46 -1.80 3.76
CA ALA A 280 1.80 -1.74 2.46
C ALA A 280 0.73 -0.65 2.43
N ASP A 281 0.39 -0.14 1.25
CA ASP A 281 -0.69 0.81 1.06
C ASP A 281 -2.07 0.14 1.12
N HIS A 282 -2.17 -1.10 0.63
CA HIS A 282 -3.29 -2.02 0.78
C HIS A 282 -2.82 -3.45 0.45
N GLY A 283 -3.74 -4.42 0.53
CA GLY A 283 -3.57 -5.80 0.08
C GLY A 283 -4.21 -6.05 -1.29
N GLU A 284 -4.57 -7.31 -1.56
CA GLU A 284 -5.05 -7.77 -2.87
C GLU A 284 -6.03 -8.94 -2.69
N LEU A 285 -7.14 -8.94 -3.45
CA LEU A 285 -8.13 -10.00 -3.45
C LEU A 285 -7.78 -11.10 -4.46
N PHE A 286 -7.96 -12.34 -4.02
CA PHE A 286 -7.87 -13.58 -4.79
C PHE A 286 -9.20 -14.35 -4.71
N GLY A 287 -10.32 -13.67 -4.97
CA GLY A 287 -11.66 -14.25 -5.00
C GLY A 287 -12.48 -14.03 -3.73
N GLU A 288 -11.88 -13.49 -2.66
CA GLU A 288 -12.64 -13.08 -1.47
C GLU A 288 -13.75 -12.11 -1.87
N GLN A 289 -14.93 -12.31 -1.29
CA GLN A 289 -16.16 -11.58 -1.64
C GLN A 289 -16.55 -11.62 -3.14
N GLY A 290 -16.02 -12.56 -3.93
CA GLY A 290 -16.27 -12.63 -5.37
C GLY A 290 -15.53 -11.54 -6.17
N MET A 291 -14.42 -11.04 -5.64
CA MET A 291 -13.64 -9.95 -6.20
C MET A 291 -12.17 -10.34 -6.42
N LEU A 292 -11.53 -9.67 -7.37
CA LEU A 292 -10.09 -9.73 -7.62
C LEU A 292 -9.51 -8.33 -7.47
N ALA A 293 -8.19 -8.26 -7.24
CA ALA A 293 -7.46 -7.03 -7.04
C ALA A 293 -8.03 -6.20 -5.87
N HIS A 294 -8.22 -4.89 -6.03
CA HIS A 294 -8.57 -3.98 -4.93
C HIS A 294 -9.56 -2.90 -5.40
N LEU A 295 -10.80 -3.33 -5.67
CA LEU A 295 -11.77 -2.54 -6.44
C LEU A 295 -12.93 -2.00 -5.61
N VAL A 296 -13.69 -2.87 -4.95
CA VAL A 296 -15.03 -2.54 -4.43
C VAL A 296 -15.18 -2.80 -2.94
N VAL A 297 -14.53 -3.83 -2.38
CA VAL A 297 -14.76 -4.27 -0.99
C VAL A 297 -13.63 -3.85 -0.05
N ALA A 298 -13.94 -3.79 1.26
CA ALA A 298 -12.99 -3.46 2.34
C ALA A 298 -12.73 -4.68 3.25
N ASP A 299 -12.50 -5.83 2.61
CA ASP A 299 -12.15 -7.11 3.24
C ASP A 299 -10.73 -7.06 3.85
N ASP A 300 -10.42 -7.83 4.90
CA ASP A 300 -9.08 -7.83 5.52
C ASP A 300 -7.99 -8.27 4.52
N ALA A 301 -8.32 -9.05 3.49
CA ALA A 301 -7.42 -9.32 2.37
C ALA A 301 -6.94 -8.04 1.65
N VAL A 302 -7.66 -6.93 1.75
CA VAL A 302 -7.25 -5.62 1.23
C VAL A 302 -6.82 -4.67 2.34
N THR A 303 -7.46 -4.73 3.51
CA THR A 303 -7.27 -3.70 4.53
C THR A 303 -6.16 -4.03 5.53
N HIS A 304 -5.89 -5.31 5.80
CA HIS A 304 -4.89 -5.77 6.75
C HIS A 304 -3.52 -5.90 6.05
N VAL A 305 -2.60 -5.01 6.42
CA VAL A 305 -1.30 -4.86 5.75
C VAL A 305 -0.16 -5.22 6.70
N PRO A 306 0.99 -5.72 6.19
CA PRO A 306 2.15 -5.92 7.04
C PRO A 306 2.64 -4.56 7.55
N CYS A 307 3.22 -4.55 8.76
CA CYS A 307 3.92 -3.38 9.26
C CYS A 307 5.09 -3.80 10.14
N ILE A 308 6.28 -3.35 9.77
CA ILE A 308 7.48 -3.48 10.59
C ILE A 308 8.15 -2.13 10.81
N VAL A 309 8.79 -2.02 11.97
CA VAL A 309 9.54 -0.84 12.39
C VAL A 309 10.87 -1.29 12.96
N HIS A 310 11.92 -0.54 12.66
CA HIS A 310 13.21 -0.67 13.32
C HIS A 310 13.78 0.70 13.69
N GLY A 311 14.30 0.83 14.91
CA GLY A 311 15.05 2.00 15.36
C GLY A 311 14.21 3.15 15.96
N ALA A 312 12.89 2.98 16.08
CA ALA A 312 12.00 3.91 16.79
C ALA A 312 11.53 3.30 18.12
N ASP A 313 12.23 3.61 19.22
CA ASP A 313 11.97 2.98 20.52
C ASP A 313 10.51 3.18 20.99
N ALA A 314 9.93 4.35 20.71
CA ALA A 314 8.51 4.65 20.98
C ALA A 314 7.53 3.66 20.33
N LEU A 315 7.84 3.18 19.12
CA LEU A 315 7.00 2.23 18.39
C LEU A 315 7.37 0.79 18.74
N VAL A 316 8.66 0.50 18.98
CA VAL A 316 9.13 -0.84 19.35
C VAL A 316 8.61 -1.24 20.73
N ASP A 317 8.60 -0.31 21.69
CA ASP A 317 8.18 -0.56 23.07
C ASP A 317 6.67 -0.31 23.28
N HIS A 318 5.90 -0.02 22.23
CA HIS A 318 4.46 0.24 22.32
C HIS A 318 3.67 -1.00 22.79
N ASP A 319 2.71 -0.86 23.69
CA ASP A 319 2.02 -2.04 24.27
C ASP A 319 0.87 -2.58 23.39
N GLY A 320 0.37 -1.82 22.41
CA GLY A 320 -0.71 -2.22 21.50
C GLY A 320 -0.23 -2.90 20.20
N GLU A 321 -1.13 -3.66 19.58
CA GLU A 321 -0.89 -4.29 18.26
C GLU A 321 -1.65 -3.60 17.12
N THR A 322 -2.77 -2.95 17.44
CA THR A 322 -3.63 -2.27 16.47
C THR A 322 -3.06 -0.90 16.13
N VAL A 323 -2.74 -0.68 14.86
CA VAL A 323 -2.20 0.60 14.36
C VAL A 323 -2.72 0.90 12.96
N GLN A 324 -2.73 2.16 12.58
CA GLN A 324 -2.85 2.58 11.18
C GLN A 324 -1.67 3.48 10.79
N HIS A 325 -1.49 3.68 9.47
CA HIS A 325 -0.36 4.48 8.96
C HIS A 325 -0.27 5.89 9.54
N ALA A 326 -1.41 6.55 9.75
CA ALA A 326 -1.49 7.88 10.33
C ALA A 326 -0.93 7.89 11.76
N ASP A 327 -1.14 6.84 12.57
CA ASP A 327 -0.62 6.77 13.94
C ASP A 327 0.92 6.67 13.93
N LEU A 328 1.46 5.81 13.06
CA LEU A 328 2.90 5.67 12.86
C LEU A 328 3.49 7.02 12.43
N MET A 329 2.87 7.71 11.48
CA MET A 329 3.34 9.02 11.02
C MET A 329 3.24 10.11 12.09
N THR A 330 2.11 10.21 12.80
CA THR A 330 1.96 11.15 13.92
C THR A 330 3.07 10.93 14.94
N THR A 331 3.27 9.68 15.36
CA THR A 331 4.30 9.30 16.34
C THR A 331 5.72 9.66 15.89
N LEU A 332 6.03 9.47 14.59
CA LEU A 332 7.33 9.83 14.02
C LEU A 332 7.53 11.34 13.93
N LEU A 333 6.52 12.10 13.53
CA LEU A 333 6.57 13.56 13.45
C LEU A 333 6.72 14.17 14.84
N GLU A 334 5.97 13.67 15.81
CA GLU A 334 6.09 14.00 17.21
C GLU A 334 7.50 13.72 17.76
N SER A 335 8.10 12.56 17.41
CA SER A 335 9.47 12.21 17.78
C SER A 335 10.53 13.07 17.07
N ALA A 336 10.15 13.70 15.96
CA ALA A 336 10.96 14.61 15.18
C ALA A 336 10.80 16.09 15.59
N ASP A 337 9.97 16.40 16.58
CA ASP A 337 9.56 17.77 16.95
C ASP A 337 8.89 18.53 15.77
N ALA A 338 8.21 17.82 14.87
CA ALA A 338 7.46 18.37 13.75
C ALA A 338 5.98 18.65 14.12
N ASN A 339 5.33 19.55 13.40
CA ASN A 339 3.93 19.91 13.67
C ASN A 339 2.97 18.79 13.26
N THR A 340 2.15 18.31 14.20
CA THR A 340 1.11 17.28 14.01
C THR A 340 -0.32 17.84 14.07
N THR A 341 -0.49 19.16 14.23
CA THR A 341 -1.82 19.79 14.24
C THR A 341 -2.61 19.43 12.98
N GLY A 342 -3.83 18.94 13.16
CA GLY A 342 -4.74 18.52 12.08
C GLY A 342 -4.49 17.11 11.54
N MET A 343 -3.51 16.37 12.05
CA MET A 343 -3.42 14.93 11.80
C MET A 343 -4.44 14.18 12.67
N GLN A 344 -4.88 13.03 12.18
CA GLN A 344 -5.94 12.19 12.75
C GLN A 344 -5.42 10.83 13.25
N GLY A 345 -4.11 10.59 13.13
CA GLY A 345 -3.45 9.47 13.77
C GLY A 345 -3.17 9.75 15.25
N VAL A 346 -3.26 8.72 16.10
CA VAL A 346 -2.93 8.81 17.53
C VAL A 346 -1.41 8.79 17.75
N ASP A 347 -0.94 9.44 18.80
CA ASP A 347 0.47 9.33 19.22
C ASP A 347 0.66 8.07 20.07
N LEU A 348 1.31 7.06 19.48
CA LEU A 348 1.53 5.74 20.10
C LEU A 348 2.51 5.78 21.28
N ARG A 349 3.13 6.93 21.58
CA ARG A 349 3.88 7.16 22.83
C ARG A 349 2.97 7.27 24.04
N GLU A 350 1.73 7.70 23.83
CA GLU A 350 0.81 8.10 24.89
C GLU A 350 -0.45 7.22 24.93
N GLU A 351 -0.89 6.71 23.79
CA GLU A 351 -2.19 6.06 23.63
C GLU A 351 -2.13 4.79 22.78
N THR A 352 -3.05 3.85 23.03
CA THR A 352 -3.29 2.66 22.20
C THR A 352 -4.55 2.83 21.38
N ARG A 353 -4.60 2.22 20.19
CA ARG A 353 -5.77 2.30 19.32
C ARG A 353 -6.75 1.13 19.58
N GLU A 354 -8.04 1.44 19.69
CA GLU A 354 -9.10 0.45 19.90
C GLU A 354 -9.74 -0.05 18.60
N HIS A 355 -9.73 0.77 17.55
CA HIS A 355 -10.33 0.48 16.26
C HIS A 355 -9.57 1.12 15.11
N THR A 356 -9.79 0.64 13.89
CA THR A 356 -9.24 1.22 12.66
C THR A 356 -10.38 1.64 11.74
N LEU A 357 -10.17 2.73 10.99
CA LEU A 357 -11.12 3.19 9.99
C LEU A 357 -10.52 3.06 8.59
N THR A 358 -11.17 2.27 7.74
CA THR A 358 -10.92 2.23 6.30
C THR A 358 -12.11 2.82 5.55
N GLN A 359 -11.86 3.61 4.51
CA GLN A 359 -12.92 4.25 3.72
C GLN A 359 -12.72 4.02 2.22
N ARG A 360 -13.84 3.97 1.49
CA ARG A 360 -13.86 3.80 0.04
C ARG A 360 -14.92 4.68 -0.61
N GLY A 361 -14.52 5.45 -1.62
CA GLY A 361 -15.41 6.37 -2.33
C GLY A 361 -16.37 5.71 -3.32
N ALA A 362 -17.55 6.33 -3.48
CA ALA A 362 -18.59 5.88 -4.41
C ALA A 362 -18.21 6.05 -5.89
N LYS A 363 -17.48 7.12 -6.26
CA LYS A 363 -17.16 7.48 -7.66
C LYS A 363 -16.48 6.35 -8.42
N ARG A 364 -15.36 5.82 -7.88
CA ARG A 364 -14.62 4.69 -8.48
C ARG A 364 -15.41 3.39 -8.42
N THR A 365 -16.11 3.17 -7.32
CA THR A 365 -16.94 1.98 -7.10
C THR A 365 -18.02 1.83 -8.17
N LEU A 366 -18.82 2.87 -8.38
CA LEU A 366 -19.91 2.86 -9.36
C LEU A 366 -19.38 2.57 -10.77
N LYS A 367 -18.26 3.19 -11.15
CA LYS A 367 -17.59 2.89 -12.44
C LYS A 367 -17.23 1.40 -12.58
N ASN A 368 -16.72 0.77 -11.53
CA ASN A 368 -16.36 -0.64 -11.55
C ASN A 368 -17.60 -1.55 -11.60
N LEU A 369 -18.63 -1.27 -10.78
CA LEU A 369 -19.87 -2.04 -10.77
C LEU A 369 -20.61 -1.96 -12.11
N ASP A 370 -20.73 -0.76 -12.69
CA ASP A 370 -21.31 -0.57 -14.02
C ASP A 370 -20.52 -1.37 -15.07
N ARG A 371 -19.19 -1.40 -14.97
CA ARG A 371 -18.34 -2.19 -15.87
C ARG A 371 -18.59 -3.69 -15.74
N PHE A 372 -18.76 -4.22 -14.54
CA PHE A 372 -19.05 -5.64 -14.33
C PHE A 372 -20.42 -6.01 -14.91
N GLU A 373 -21.43 -5.18 -14.69
CA GLU A 373 -22.79 -5.36 -15.23
C GLU A 373 -22.82 -5.28 -16.78
N GLU A 374 -22.01 -4.39 -17.38
CA GLU A 374 -21.82 -4.33 -18.83
C GLU A 374 -21.20 -5.61 -19.42
N LEU A 375 -20.24 -6.20 -18.70
CA LEU A 375 -19.54 -7.41 -19.12
C LEU A 375 -20.40 -8.67 -18.92
N ASN A 376 -21.16 -8.71 -17.82
CA ASN A 376 -22.12 -9.78 -17.53
C ASN A 376 -23.41 -9.20 -16.92
N PRO A 377 -24.53 -9.15 -17.66
CA PRO A 377 -25.82 -8.68 -17.15
C PRO A 377 -26.43 -9.51 -16.01
N GLU A 378 -25.87 -10.68 -15.70
CA GLU A 378 -26.27 -11.51 -14.55
C GLU A 378 -25.44 -11.22 -13.28
N PHE A 379 -24.48 -10.28 -13.34
CA PHE A 379 -23.67 -9.88 -12.20
C PHE A 379 -24.53 -9.29 -11.07
N ASP A 380 -24.41 -9.85 -9.87
CA ASP A 380 -25.15 -9.41 -8.69
C ASP A 380 -24.52 -8.18 -8.04
N ARG A 381 -24.81 -7.00 -8.61
CA ARG A 381 -24.35 -5.72 -8.05
C ARG A 381 -24.92 -5.41 -6.67
N GLU A 382 -26.11 -5.92 -6.35
CA GLU A 382 -26.82 -5.62 -5.09
C GLU A 382 -26.06 -6.12 -3.86
N ARG A 383 -25.19 -7.13 -4.04
CA ARG A 383 -24.28 -7.62 -2.99
C ARG A 383 -23.35 -6.54 -2.44
N TYR A 384 -23.00 -5.51 -3.21
CA TYR A 384 -21.97 -4.54 -2.82
C TYR A 384 -22.58 -3.22 -2.36
N HIS A 385 -21.89 -2.49 -1.49
CA HIS A 385 -22.24 -1.10 -1.18
C HIS A 385 -21.85 -0.22 -2.39
N GLU A 386 -22.74 0.63 -2.87
CA GLU A 386 -22.45 1.53 -4.00
C GLU A 386 -22.02 2.92 -3.50
N ALA A 387 -22.67 3.40 -2.44
CA ALA A 387 -22.33 4.64 -1.75
C ALA A 387 -20.96 4.58 -1.04
N THR A 388 -20.48 5.72 -0.56
CA THR A 388 -19.23 5.77 0.23
C THR A 388 -19.33 4.80 1.40
N LEU A 389 -18.31 3.95 1.54
CA LEU A 389 -18.26 2.89 2.54
C LEU A 389 -17.27 3.28 3.63
N HIS A 390 -17.69 3.08 4.88
CA HIS A 390 -16.88 3.18 6.08
C HIS A 390 -16.79 1.80 6.72
N ALA A 391 -15.56 1.34 6.97
CA ALA A 391 -15.27 0.09 7.65
C ALA A 391 -14.57 0.40 8.97
N LEU A 392 -15.30 0.28 10.08
CA LEU A 392 -14.75 0.40 11.42
C LEU A 392 -14.42 -1.00 11.93
N ARG A 393 -13.15 -1.27 12.19
CA ARG A 393 -12.67 -2.61 12.57
C ARG A 393 -12.06 -2.58 13.96
N THR A 394 -12.46 -3.53 14.80
CA THR A 394 -11.88 -3.83 16.12
C THR A 394 -11.19 -5.19 16.07
N ASP A 395 -10.65 -5.70 17.18
CA ASP A 395 -10.08 -7.05 17.22
C ASP A 395 -11.12 -8.16 17.03
N GLU A 396 -12.38 -7.91 17.39
CA GLU A 396 -13.45 -8.92 17.40
C GLU A 396 -14.47 -8.73 16.26
N PHE A 397 -14.65 -7.50 15.77
CA PHE A 397 -15.71 -7.17 14.82
C PHE A 397 -15.24 -6.21 13.73
N LYS A 398 -15.83 -6.35 12.54
CA LYS A 398 -15.79 -5.35 11.47
C LYS A 398 -17.20 -4.84 11.19
N TYR A 399 -17.41 -3.54 11.33
CA TYR A 399 -18.66 -2.86 11.06
C TYR A 399 -18.56 -2.07 9.76
N LEU A 400 -19.41 -2.42 8.80
CA LEU A 400 -19.51 -1.76 7.50
C LEU A 400 -20.74 -0.86 7.48
N LYS A 401 -20.57 0.39 7.08
CA LYS A 401 -21.65 1.37 6.99
C LYS A 401 -21.54 2.20 5.71
N SER A 402 -22.64 2.27 4.97
CA SER A 402 -22.87 3.29 3.95
C SER A 402 -24.23 3.97 4.20
N ASP A 403 -24.58 4.96 3.39
CA ASP A 403 -25.91 5.59 3.39
C ASP A 403 -27.05 4.59 3.07
N GLU A 404 -26.72 3.42 2.52
CA GLU A 404 -27.68 2.43 2.04
C GLU A 404 -28.03 1.40 3.11
N ARG A 405 -27.01 0.91 3.83
CA ARG A 405 -27.13 -0.17 4.81
C ARG A 405 -25.93 -0.24 5.75
N ALA A 406 -26.10 -1.04 6.80
CA ALA A 406 -25.06 -1.38 7.75
C ALA A 406 -24.98 -2.90 7.91
N GLU A 407 -23.78 -3.44 8.08
CA GLU A 407 -23.50 -4.86 8.26
C GLU A 407 -22.42 -5.03 9.34
N LEU A 408 -22.48 -6.10 10.12
CA LEU A 408 -21.54 -6.38 11.20
C LEU A 408 -21.01 -7.80 11.03
N PHE A 409 -19.69 -7.96 11.04
CA PHE A 409 -19.03 -9.25 10.89
C PHE A 409 -18.24 -9.59 12.14
N ALA A 410 -18.40 -10.80 12.66
CA ALA A 410 -17.60 -11.32 13.76
C ALA A 410 -16.30 -11.94 13.22
N LEU A 411 -15.18 -11.30 13.51
CA LEU A 411 -13.89 -11.70 12.95
C LEU A 411 -13.43 -13.06 13.50
N PRO A 412 -12.75 -13.88 12.67
CA PRO A 412 -12.25 -13.56 11.32
C PRO A 412 -13.24 -13.86 10.17
N ASP A 413 -14.50 -14.19 10.44
CA ASP A 413 -15.49 -14.43 9.37
C ASP A 413 -16.08 -13.11 8.87
N GLU A 414 -15.72 -12.73 7.64
CA GLU A 414 -16.21 -11.52 6.96
C GLU A 414 -17.34 -11.80 5.96
N THR A 415 -17.97 -12.98 6.04
CA THR A 415 -19.01 -13.39 5.08
C THR A 415 -20.40 -13.50 5.70
N SER A 416 -20.49 -13.60 7.02
CA SER A 416 -21.74 -13.78 7.75
C SER A 416 -22.09 -12.53 8.56
N ASP A 417 -23.14 -11.80 8.14
CA ASP A 417 -23.65 -10.65 8.90
C ASP A 417 -24.33 -11.11 10.20
N VAL A 418 -23.82 -10.61 11.33
CA VAL A 418 -24.28 -10.92 12.70
C VAL A 418 -24.97 -9.72 13.36
N SER A 419 -25.33 -8.68 12.59
CA SER A 419 -25.97 -7.45 13.12
C SER A 419 -27.24 -7.73 13.95
N ASP A 420 -28.04 -8.71 13.54
CA ASP A 420 -29.27 -9.11 14.26
C ASP A 420 -28.97 -9.83 15.58
N ASP A 421 -27.83 -10.51 15.68
CA ASP A 421 -27.41 -11.28 16.85
C ASP A 421 -26.69 -10.38 17.89
N GLU A 422 -25.99 -9.34 17.42
CA GLU A 422 -25.17 -8.44 18.26
C GLU A 422 -25.60 -6.95 18.19
N PRO A 423 -26.89 -6.62 18.45
CA PRO A 423 -27.41 -5.26 18.25
C PRO A 423 -26.76 -4.20 19.14
N SER A 424 -26.27 -4.56 20.33
CA SER A 424 -25.54 -3.63 21.21
C SER A 424 -24.13 -3.31 20.70
N VAL A 425 -23.53 -4.20 19.92
CA VAL A 425 -22.24 -3.94 19.26
C VAL A 425 -22.46 -2.99 18.10
N VAL A 426 -23.52 -3.20 17.30
CA VAL A 426 -23.93 -2.29 16.23
C VAL A 426 -24.15 -0.87 16.76
N GLU A 427 -24.99 -0.69 17.80
CA GLU A 427 -25.28 0.63 18.38
C GLU A 427 -23.99 1.35 18.83
N ARG A 428 -23.08 0.64 19.50
CA ARG A 428 -21.81 1.21 19.96
C ARG A 428 -20.89 1.62 18.80
N LEU A 429 -20.75 0.78 17.78
CA LEU A 429 -19.86 1.07 16.65
C LEU A 429 -20.46 2.12 15.71
N ASP A 430 -21.78 2.22 15.61
CA ASP A 430 -22.48 3.27 14.88
C ASP A 430 -22.27 4.63 15.57
N ASP A 431 -22.49 4.72 16.89
CA ASP A 431 -22.25 5.95 17.68
C ASP A 431 -20.78 6.43 17.56
N GLU A 432 -19.84 5.48 17.61
CA GLU A 432 -18.41 5.76 17.47
C GLU A 432 -18.07 6.26 16.07
N LEU A 433 -18.59 5.60 15.03
CA LEU A 433 -18.40 6.02 13.65
C LEU A 433 -19.00 7.40 13.40
N GLU A 434 -20.22 7.67 13.88
CA GLU A 434 -20.85 8.99 13.78
C GLU A 434 -19.97 10.07 14.42
N THR A 435 -19.42 9.80 15.61
CA THR A 435 -18.50 10.72 16.30
C THR A 435 -17.27 11.03 15.44
N ILE A 436 -16.61 10.00 14.89
CA ILE A 436 -15.44 10.17 14.01
C ILE A 436 -15.81 10.96 12.76
N LEU A 437 -16.96 10.68 12.14
CA LEU A 437 -17.38 11.37 10.93
C LEU A 437 -17.73 12.84 11.19
N GLU A 438 -18.21 13.19 12.38
CA GLU A 438 -18.46 14.57 12.79
C GLU A 438 -17.19 15.35 13.10
N THR A 439 -16.18 14.73 13.71
CA THR A 439 -14.92 15.40 14.10
C THR A 439 -13.89 15.43 12.99
N ASP A 440 -13.68 14.28 12.36
CA ASP A 440 -12.51 13.99 11.53
C ASP A 440 -12.90 13.62 10.09
N GLY A 441 -14.09 13.07 9.89
CA GLY A 441 -14.55 12.64 8.57
C GLY A 441 -15.00 13.76 7.63
N GLN A 442 -15.11 15.00 8.10
CA GLN A 442 -15.55 16.13 7.26
C GLN A 442 -14.43 16.55 6.30
N PRO A 443 -14.73 16.79 5.01
CA PRO A 443 -13.72 17.20 4.04
C PRO A 443 -13.15 18.57 4.41
N VAL A 444 -11.82 18.73 4.28
CA VAL A 444 -11.14 20.01 4.54
C VAL A 444 -11.60 21.12 3.60
N SER A 445 -11.90 20.74 2.36
CA SER A 445 -12.36 21.64 1.32
C SER A 445 -13.55 21.03 0.58
N THR A 446 -14.51 21.90 0.23
CA THR A 446 -15.62 21.55 -0.65
C THR A 446 -15.30 21.78 -2.13
N GLU A 447 -14.09 22.26 -2.44
CA GLU A 447 -13.64 22.42 -3.82
C GLU A 447 -13.32 21.06 -4.42
N GLU A 448 -13.94 20.77 -5.58
CA GLU A 448 -13.62 19.58 -6.36
C GLU A 448 -12.27 19.77 -7.05
N ARG A 449 -11.40 18.77 -6.94
CA ARG A 449 -10.08 18.76 -7.60
C ARG A 449 -9.94 17.52 -8.47
N ASP A 450 -9.83 17.76 -9.77
CA ASP A 450 -9.46 16.75 -10.75
C ASP A 450 -7.93 16.63 -10.84
N GLY A 451 -7.45 15.42 -11.12
CA GLY A 451 -6.02 15.15 -11.19
C GLY A 451 -5.43 15.62 -12.52
N GLU A 452 -4.29 16.31 -12.46
CA GLU A 452 -3.58 16.82 -13.64
C GLU A 452 -2.56 15.80 -14.18
N PHE A 453 -3.06 14.72 -14.79
CA PHE A 453 -2.19 13.68 -15.33
C PHE A 453 -1.71 14.01 -16.76
N THR A 454 -0.39 13.91 -16.97
CA THR A 454 0.20 13.93 -18.32
C THR A 454 -0.19 12.68 -19.12
N ASP A 455 -0.06 12.70 -20.45
CA ASP A 455 -0.36 11.54 -21.30
C ASP A 455 0.48 10.31 -20.90
N ALA A 456 1.74 10.50 -20.51
CA ALA A 456 2.61 9.42 -20.05
C ALA A 456 2.13 8.82 -18.72
N MET A 457 1.62 9.66 -17.81
CA MET A 457 1.05 9.20 -16.54
C MET A 457 -0.26 8.44 -16.76
N LYS A 458 -1.13 8.94 -17.65
CA LYS A 458 -2.36 8.23 -18.04
C LYS A 458 -2.05 6.87 -18.65
N GLN A 459 -1.06 6.79 -19.55
CA GLN A 459 -0.64 5.51 -20.11
C GLN A 459 -0.13 4.56 -19.02
N GLN A 460 0.69 5.04 -18.08
CA GLN A 460 1.16 4.21 -16.97
C GLN A 460 -0.01 3.72 -16.09
N LEU A 461 -0.96 4.59 -15.76
CA LEU A 461 -2.13 4.19 -14.96
C LEU A 461 -3.01 3.18 -15.70
N SER A 462 -3.12 3.28 -17.03
CA SER A 462 -3.80 2.27 -17.85
C SER A 462 -3.04 0.94 -17.87
N ASP A 463 -1.71 0.97 -18.01
CA ASP A 463 -0.85 -0.22 -17.97
C ASP A 463 -0.86 -0.91 -16.59
N LEU A 464 -1.11 -0.14 -15.52
CA LEU A 464 -1.32 -0.64 -14.16
C LEU A 464 -2.79 -1.03 -13.89
N GLY A 465 -3.69 -0.94 -14.87
CA GLY A 465 -5.09 -1.33 -14.69
C GLY A 465 -5.96 -0.36 -13.86
N TYR A 466 -5.47 0.82 -13.50
CA TYR A 466 -6.26 1.84 -12.79
C TYR A 466 -7.22 2.60 -13.71
N LEU A 467 -6.89 2.74 -15.00
CA LEU A 467 -7.76 3.40 -15.97
C LEU A 467 -8.40 2.36 -16.89
N VAL A 468 -9.73 2.27 -16.80
CA VAL A 468 -10.59 1.61 -17.77
C VAL A 468 -10.96 2.64 -18.83
N ASP A 469 -10.44 2.48 -20.05
CA ASP A 469 -10.88 3.18 -21.27
C ASP A 469 -12.08 2.47 -21.92
#